data_AF-A0A6P4ZQ38-F1
#
_entry.id   AF-A0A6P4ZQ38-F1
#
_cell.length_a   1.000
_cell.length_b   1.000
_cell.length_c   1.000
_cell.angle_alpha   90.00
_cell.angle_beta   90.00
_cell.angle_gamma   90.00
#
_symmetry.space_group_name_H-M   'P 1'
#
loop_
_entity.id
_entity.type
_entity.pdbx_description
1 polymer ?
#
loop_
_entity_poly.entity_id
_entity_poly.type
_entity_poly.pdbx_seq_one_letter_code
_entity_poly.pdbx_strand_id
1 'polypeptide(L)'
;MARTLVLAVLSVVLSVHCTEFEEMEKKIFQGDDGQSVVVLDHVLSDDAMSTLFEYTSFLTQWEYTHVTSSPEMFKKPPFIAPLSGEMVKKTVLWEAIADTMEKLTGKREYYPYDIHGTILRRYDRLQPTVDCEEGDFVAKMYLNQYVGKNDYGHLTLYNGKHGNLTETLAAVHPKHGRLVIWPCAVPAIEHPPSMGYKQLLHALTLKMTTSKEKFGEYQKKVEGFKLLSDENEKVPFALSQGEKLQKEVADLDLDKLQTKRFYDSEGRVIAVYDGVMGETDLEALHSYLNSMFQYLRFQPHDTGLLEDNDNVQWITMLNVDSFVKSRVWNIVSRIAEHVSNKTDWWPYDVSMNVIRSADYTRIHEDCEQHEYEYTFLLYLNKDWDSNKYGETVFLEQVEDDVWGGNLGPGSEQYEMVGAVRPRYGRIVIFRNIIPHSARPPTGTFDGARYTFAVKVSHTRTRATAKTLRESMESVELDEEGQELVNQLRMQKFDRPRRDVPADFLDSKLQQTLEQSKNFMQEGRERAEDILMNKV
;
A
#
# COMPACT_ATOMS: atom_id res chain seq x y z
N MET A 1 9.55 13.40 -15.97
CA MET A 1 9.85 14.86 -15.90
C MET A 1 9.10 15.57 -14.74
N ALA A 2 8.70 14.85 -13.67
CA ALA A 2 7.93 15.40 -12.54
C ALA A 2 8.55 15.12 -11.16
N ARG A 3 9.85 14.77 -11.09
CA ARG A 3 10.55 14.49 -9.82
C ARG A 3 11.71 15.46 -9.51
N THR A 4 12.06 16.36 -10.43
CA THR A 4 13.17 17.31 -10.29
C THR A 4 12.80 18.60 -9.53
N LEU A 5 11.72 18.62 -8.74
CA LEU A 5 11.33 19.82 -7.98
C LEU A 5 11.31 19.67 -6.45
N VAL A 6 11.56 18.47 -5.91
CA VAL A 6 11.45 18.24 -4.45
C VAL A 6 12.77 18.46 -3.71
N LEU A 7 13.92 18.47 -4.39
CA LEU A 7 15.24 18.52 -3.73
C LEU A 7 16.01 19.85 -3.87
N ALA A 8 15.40 20.92 -4.41
CA ALA A 8 16.09 22.20 -4.59
C ALA A 8 15.35 23.46 -4.07
N VAL A 9 14.27 23.35 -3.29
CA VAL A 9 13.51 24.54 -2.81
C VAL A 9 13.47 24.73 -1.28
N LEU A 10 13.81 23.76 -0.44
CA LEU A 10 13.67 23.90 1.03
C LEU A 10 15.00 24.01 1.78
N SER A 11 15.74 25.10 1.53
CA SER A 11 16.86 25.52 2.39
C SER A 11 16.90 27.01 2.68
N VAL A 12 15.84 27.77 2.37
CA VAL A 12 15.74 29.17 2.76
C VAL A 12 14.29 29.47 3.14
N VAL A 13 14.10 29.92 4.38
CA VAL A 13 12.84 30.31 5.07
C VAL A 13 12.03 29.16 5.70
N LEU A 14 12.42 28.73 6.91
CA LEU A 14 11.49 28.09 7.85
C LEU A 14 11.34 29.01 9.07
N SER A 15 10.35 29.89 9.00
CA SER A 15 9.78 30.56 10.17
C SER A 15 8.43 29.92 10.44
N VAL A 16 8.44 28.68 10.95
CA VAL A 16 7.22 27.94 11.27
C VAL A 16 6.63 28.49 12.56
N HIS A 17 5.62 29.37 12.44
CA HIS A 17 4.84 29.83 13.59
C HIS A 17 3.71 28.82 13.85
N CYS A 18 3.67 28.23 15.04
CA CYS A 18 2.45 27.63 15.56
C CYS A 18 1.51 28.78 15.94
N THR A 19 0.28 28.78 15.45
CA THR A 19 -0.69 29.83 15.81
C THR A 19 -1.14 29.60 17.25
N GLU A 20 -1.18 30.63 18.09
CA GLU A 20 -1.71 30.47 19.44
C GLU A 20 -3.21 30.10 19.35
N PHE A 21 -3.73 29.28 20.28
CA PHE A 21 -5.15 28.86 20.28
C PHE A 21 -6.16 30.02 20.25
N GLU A 22 -5.77 31.22 20.72
CA GLU A 22 -6.60 32.42 20.65
C GLU A 22 -6.70 32.99 19.24
N GLU A 23 -5.70 32.73 18.40
CA GLU A 23 -5.58 33.21 17.02
C GLU A 23 -6.13 32.20 15.99
N MET A 24 -6.37 30.95 16.40
CA MET A 24 -6.94 29.91 15.53
C MET A 24 -8.42 30.17 15.18
N GLU A 25 -8.80 29.94 13.92
CA GLU A 25 -10.21 29.88 13.53
C GLU A 25 -10.84 28.64 14.18
N LYS A 26 -11.75 28.87 15.14
CA LYS A 26 -12.39 27.79 15.92
C LYS A 26 -13.90 27.80 15.84
N LYS A 27 -14.47 26.59 15.82
CA LYS A 27 -15.92 26.35 15.96
C LYS A 27 -16.13 25.32 17.06
N ILE A 28 -17.03 25.62 17.98
CA ILE A 28 -17.40 24.74 19.08
C ILE A 28 -18.87 24.38 18.90
N PHE A 29 -19.16 23.08 18.84
CA PHE A 29 -20.51 22.53 18.82
C PHE A 29 -20.78 21.92 20.19
N GLN A 30 -21.89 22.31 20.83
CA GLN A 30 -22.28 21.80 22.14
C GLN A 30 -23.53 20.94 22.02
N GLY A 31 -23.48 19.74 22.58
CA GLY A 31 -24.61 18.83 22.66
C GLY A 31 -25.44 19.08 23.91
N ASP A 32 -26.68 18.58 23.90
CA ASP A 32 -27.64 18.74 25.00
C ASP A 32 -27.16 18.05 26.31
N ASP A 33 -26.27 17.08 26.18
CA ASP A 33 -25.65 16.34 27.29
C ASP A 33 -24.36 17.01 27.81
N GLY A 34 -24.06 18.23 27.33
CA GLY A 34 -22.88 19.01 27.70
C GLY A 34 -21.58 18.57 27.01
N GLN A 35 -21.62 17.56 26.13
CA GLN A 35 -20.44 17.19 25.34
C GLN A 35 -20.14 18.29 24.31
N SER A 36 -18.87 18.52 24.01
CA SER A 36 -18.45 19.56 23.08
C SER A 36 -17.52 18.99 22.01
N VAL A 37 -17.76 19.36 20.75
CA VAL A 37 -16.87 19.09 19.62
C VAL A 37 -16.18 20.39 19.24
N VAL A 38 -14.87 20.35 19.10
CA VAL A 38 -14.05 21.50 18.72
C VAL A 38 -13.45 21.25 17.34
N VAL A 39 -13.63 22.22 16.45
CA VAL A 39 -13.01 22.23 15.13
C VAL A 39 -12.07 23.41 15.06
N LEU A 40 -10.81 23.15 14.73
CA LEU A 40 -9.74 24.12 14.56
C LEU A 40 -9.22 24.03 13.13
N ASP A 41 -9.05 25.18 12.47
CA ASP A 41 -8.35 25.28 11.20
C ASP A 41 -6.99 25.96 11.41
N HIS A 42 -6.03 25.70 10.52
CA HIS A 42 -4.70 26.31 10.51
C HIS A 42 -3.88 26.03 11.78
N VAL A 43 -4.00 24.81 12.33
CA VAL A 43 -3.25 24.39 13.54
C VAL A 43 -1.74 24.30 13.27
N LEU A 44 -1.36 23.92 12.06
CA LEU A 44 0.02 23.76 11.60
C LEU A 44 0.27 24.62 10.37
N SER A 45 1.54 24.97 10.13
CA SER A 45 1.95 25.58 8.86
C SER A 45 1.79 24.61 7.69
N ASP A 46 1.70 25.14 6.47
CA ASP A 46 1.59 24.33 5.24
C ASP A 46 2.81 23.40 5.06
N ASP A 47 4.01 23.83 5.46
CA ASP A 47 5.22 23.01 5.44
C ASP A 47 5.12 21.84 6.42
N ALA A 48 4.73 22.10 7.67
CA ALA A 48 4.55 21.06 8.68
C ALA A 48 3.43 20.08 8.28
N MET A 49 2.34 20.57 7.69
CA MET A 49 1.27 19.76 7.13
C MET A 49 1.74 18.86 5.98
N SER A 50 2.55 19.41 5.07
CA SER A 50 3.12 18.66 3.95
C SER A 50 4.07 17.57 4.44
N THR A 51 4.96 17.90 5.38
CA THR A 51 5.84 16.91 6.03
C THR A 51 5.05 15.83 6.76
N LEU A 52 3.98 16.18 7.47
CA LEU A 52 3.15 15.19 8.14
C LEU A 52 2.42 14.27 7.16
N PHE A 53 1.91 14.81 6.04
CA PHE A 53 1.33 14.03 4.97
C PHE A 53 2.35 13.07 4.34
N GLU A 54 3.56 13.54 4.05
CA GLU A 54 4.63 12.70 3.49
C GLU A 54 5.06 11.61 4.46
N TYR A 55 5.27 11.96 5.74
CA TYR A 55 5.63 11.02 6.78
C TYR A 55 4.59 9.91 6.89
N THR A 56 3.32 10.29 7.07
CA THR A 56 2.22 9.32 7.23
C THR A 56 1.97 8.51 5.95
N SER A 57 2.11 9.08 4.76
CA SER A 57 1.76 8.38 3.52
C SER A 57 2.88 7.48 3.00
N PHE A 58 4.13 7.94 3.05
CA PHE A 58 5.26 7.29 2.37
C PHE A 58 6.28 6.68 3.32
N LEU A 59 6.42 7.27 4.51
CA LEU A 59 7.48 6.86 5.43
C LEU A 59 6.98 5.87 6.50
N THR A 60 5.67 5.68 6.64
CA THR A 60 5.11 4.65 7.54
C THR A 60 4.80 3.34 6.81
N GLN A 61 4.64 2.27 7.59
CA GLN A 61 4.11 1.00 7.09
C GLN A 61 2.62 0.95 7.35
N TRP A 62 1.87 0.47 6.36
CA TRP A 62 0.42 0.35 6.44
C TRP A 62 0.00 -1.08 6.76
N GLU A 63 -0.97 -1.19 7.65
CA GLU A 63 -1.69 -2.39 8.01
C GLU A 63 -3.06 -2.40 7.32
N TYR A 64 -3.39 -3.52 6.66
CA TYR A 64 -4.74 -3.80 6.24
C TYR A 64 -5.54 -4.49 7.36
N THR A 65 -6.58 -3.84 7.86
CA THR A 65 -7.33 -4.28 9.06
C THR A 65 -8.52 -5.20 8.73
N HIS A 66 -8.91 -5.29 7.46
CA HIS A 66 -10.10 -6.01 6.98
C HIS A 66 -9.75 -7.44 6.53
N VAL A 67 -8.84 -8.10 7.25
CA VAL A 67 -8.31 -9.44 6.92
C VAL A 67 -9.39 -10.53 7.03
N THR A 68 -10.43 -10.31 7.83
CA THR A 68 -11.54 -11.25 8.02
C THR A 68 -12.88 -10.59 7.75
N SER A 69 -13.81 -11.32 7.15
CA SER A 69 -15.20 -10.90 6.97
C SER A 69 -15.96 -11.00 8.29
N SER A 70 -15.69 -10.07 9.21
CA SER A 70 -16.38 -9.93 10.49
C SER A 70 -17.05 -8.57 10.56
N PRO A 71 -18.25 -8.41 11.17
CA PRO A 71 -18.86 -7.10 11.39
C PRO A 71 -17.94 -6.08 12.07
N GLU A 72 -17.00 -6.57 12.88
CA GLU A 72 -15.97 -5.76 13.56
C GLU A 72 -15.05 -5.01 12.59
N MET A 73 -14.93 -5.49 11.34
CA MET A 73 -14.10 -4.82 10.32
C MET A 73 -14.58 -3.39 10.06
N PHE A 74 -15.89 -3.14 10.14
CA PHE A 74 -16.46 -1.81 9.87
C PHE A 74 -16.30 -0.82 11.02
N LYS A 75 -15.71 -1.23 12.16
CA LYS A 75 -15.39 -0.31 13.27
C LYS A 75 -14.12 0.50 13.02
N LYS A 76 -13.27 0.06 12.08
CA LYS A 76 -11.98 0.70 11.81
C LYS A 76 -11.79 0.97 10.32
N PRO A 77 -11.06 2.05 9.98
CA PRO A 77 -10.57 2.25 8.63
C PRO A 77 -9.83 1.01 8.11
N PRO A 78 -10.00 0.64 6.83
CA PRO A 78 -9.39 -0.55 6.27
C PRO A 78 -7.86 -0.50 6.26
N PHE A 79 -7.28 0.70 6.19
CA PHE A 79 -5.83 0.93 6.20
C PHE A 79 -5.47 1.84 7.35
N ILE A 80 -4.58 1.35 8.22
CA ILE A 80 -4.02 2.12 9.32
C ILE A 80 -2.50 2.09 9.27
N ALA A 81 -1.86 3.17 9.66
CA ALA A 81 -0.41 3.23 9.84
C ALA A 81 -0.14 3.65 11.28
N PRO A 82 0.29 2.77 12.19
CA PRO A 82 0.53 3.15 13.60
C PRO A 82 1.76 4.06 13.75
N LEU A 83 1.66 5.06 14.64
CA LEU A 83 2.74 6.02 14.95
C LEU A 83 3.14 5.95 16.43
N SER A 84 4.41 6.23 16.73
CA SER A 84 4.91 6.30 18.11
C SER A 84 4.35 7.52 18.82
N GLY A 85 3.78 7.31 20.02
CA GLY A 85 3.35 8.43 20.85
C GLY A 85 4.50 9.22 21.48
N GLU A 86 5.67 8.62 21.68
CA GLU A 86 6.86 9.36 22.14
C GLU A 86 7.35 10.33 21.07
N MET A 87 7.29 9.92 19.80
CA MET A 87 7.56 10.82 18.68
C MET A 87 6.52 11.94 18.64
N VAL A 88 5.22 11.61 18.61
CA VAL A 88 4.15 12.61 18.52
C VAL A 88 4.19 13.62 19.66
N LYS A 89 4.46 13.19 20.90
CA LYS A 89 4.56 14.10 22.06
C LYS A 89 5.62 15.21 21.92
N LYS A 90 6.62 15.00 21.07
CA LYS A 90 7.69 15.97 20.82
C LYS A 90 7.33 16.95 19.69
N THR A 91 6.21 16.75 19.02
CA THR A 91 5.82 17.55 17.84
C THR A 91 5.01 18.78 18.22
N VAL A 92 5.09 19.82 17.39
CA VAL A 92 4.26 21.03 17.49
C VAL A 92 2.75 20.74 17.42
N LEU A 93 2.37 19.66 16.73
CA LEU A 93 1.00 19.17 16.69
C LEU A 93 0.50 18.78 18.08
N TRP A 94 1.30 18.02 18.82
CA TRP A 94 0.90 17.59 20.16
C TRP A 94 0.82 18.77 21.12
N GLU A 95 1.69 19.77 20.98
CA GLU A 95 1.62 20.97 21.80
C GLU A 95 0.31 21.73 21.58
N ALA A 96 -0.09 21.93 20.32
CA ALA A 96 -1.36 22.57 19.98
C ALA A 96 -2.57 21.78 20.52
N ILE A 97 -2.53 20.45 20.42
CA ILE A 97 -3.55 19.57 20.97
C ILE A 97 -3.58 19.64 22.50
N ALA A 98 -2.42 19.56 23.16
CA ALA A 98 -2.31 19.58 24.62
C ALA A 98 -2.79 20.91 25.21
N ASP A 99 -2.41 22.05 24.61
CA ASP A 99 -2.89 23.38 24.99
C ASP A 99 -4.41 23.49 24.81
N THR A 100 -4.95 22.98 23.70
CA THR A 100 -6.40 22.90 23.48
C THR A 100 -7.09 22.07 24.57
N MET A 101 -6.53 20.91 24.90
CA MET A 101 -7.06 20.03 25.94
C MET A 101 -7.00 20.67 27.33
N GLU A 102 -5.93 21.41 27.64
CA GLU A 102 -5.78 22.15 28.89
C GLU A 102 -6.94 23.16 29.08
N LYS A 103 -7.27 23.87 28.00
CA LYS A 103 -8.34 24.89 27.95
C LYS A 103 -9.74 24.26 28.03
N LEU A 104 -9.95 23.12 27.38
CA LEU A 104 -11.25 22.45 27.37
C LEU A 104 -11.57 21.72 28.68
N THR A 105 -10.57 21.17 29.36
CA THR A 105 -10.79 20.22 30.48
C THR A 105 -10.30 20.71 31.83
N GLY A 106 -9.56 21.83 31.88
CA GLY A 106 -9.10 22.46 33.11
C GLY A 106 -7.82 21.88 33.70
N LYS A 107 -6.67 22.12 33.04
CA LYS A 107 -5.31 21.79 33.54
C LYS A 107 -5.04 20.33 33.87
N ARG A 108 -5.71 19.40 33.19
CA ARG A 108 -5.37 17.97 33.27
C ARG A 108 -4.29 17.63 32.26
N GLU A 109 -3.33 16.80 32.67
CA GLU A 109 -2.30 16.28 31.77
C GLU A 109 -2.87 15.08 30.99
N TYR A 110 -2.80 15.16 29.67
CA TYR A 110 -3.20 14.08 28.77
C TYR A 110 -1.98 13.43 28.11
N TYR A 111 -2.14 12.18 27.67
CA TYR A 111 -1.16 11.40 26.94
C TYR A 111 -1.78 10.84 25.67
N PRO A 112 -1.08 10.89 24.52
CA PRO A 112 -1.61 10.36 23.28
C PRO A 112 -1.40 8.84 23.20
N TYR A 113 -2.46 8.09 22.94
CA TYR A 113 -2.43 6.65 22.72
C TYR A 113 -3.24 6.31 21.46
N ASP A 114 -3.03 5.12 20.89
CA ASP A 114 -3.76 4.69 19.67
C ASP A 114 -3.65 5.69 18.51
N ILE A 115 -2.41 6.04 18.14
CA ILE A 115 -2.09 7.07 17.15
C ILE A 115 -1.84 6.41 15.80
N HIS A 116 -2.59 6.80 14.78
CA HIS A 116 -2.46 6.17 13.47
C HIS A 116 -2.88 7.07 12.33
N GLY A 117 -2.14 6.98 11.22
CA GLY A 117 -2.60 7.43 9.91
C GLY A 117 -3.75 6.53 9.45
N THR A 118 -4.71 7.12 8.75
CA THR A 118 -5.90 6.45 8.23
C THR A 118 -6.12 6.87 6.79
N ILE A 119 -6.53 5.91 5.97
CA ILE A 119 -6.93 6.14 4.58
C ILE A 119 -8.35 5.61 4.40
N LEU A 120 -9.23 6.49 3.90
CA LEU A 120 -10.58 6.14 3.46
C LEU A 120 -10.75 6.38 1.96
N ARG A 121 -11.50 5.50 1.33
CA ARG A 121 -11.81 5.53 -0.09
C ARG A 121 -13.31 5.52 -0.30
N ARG A 122 -13.72 5.85 -1.53
CA ARG A 122 -15.09 5.57 -1.98
C ARG A 122 -15.42 4.09 -1.73
N TYR A 123 -16.69 3.78 -1.47
CA TYR A 123 -17.19 2.46 -1.03
C TYR A 123 -16.74 1.97 0.35
N ASP A 124 -15.82 2.63 1.06
CA ASP A 124 -15.50 2.22 2.42
C ASP A 124 -16.72 2.38 3.32
N ARG A 125 -17.04 1.30 4.05
CA ARG A 125 -18.15 1.27 4.99
C ARG A 125 -17.58 1.33 6.38
N LEU A 126 -18.03 2.32 7.14
CA LEU A 126 -17.75 2.43 8.55
C LEU A 126 -19.06 2.45 9.33
N GLN A 127 -19.02 1.94 10.55
CA GLN A 127 -20.11 2.05 11.51
C GLN A 127 -19.81 3.15 12.52
N PRO A 128 -20.83 3.78 13.12
CA PRO A 128 -20.62 4.68 14.24
C PRO A 128 -19.92 3.93 15.39
N THR A 129 -18.83 4.49 15.90
CA THR A 129 -18.05 3.86 16.98
C THR A 129 -17.98 4.74 18.22
N VAL A 130 -17.89 4.05 19.37
CA VAL A 130 -17.56 4.61 20.70
C VAL A 130 -16.49 3.68 21.26
N ASP A 131 -15.25 3.89 20.82
CA ASP A 131 -14.14 2.93 20.99
C ASP A 131 -13.08 3.42 21.99
N CYS A 132 -13.50 4.11 23.05
CA CYS A 132 -12.64 4.47 24.20
C CYS A 132 -13.45 4.77 25.47
N GLU A 133 -12.75 4.87 26.61
CA GLU A 133 -13.36 5.04 27.94
C GLU A 133 -13.90 6.46 28.16
N GLU A 134 -14.86 6.59 29.08
CA GLU A 134 -15.41 7.90 29.45
C GLU A 134 -14.30 8.77 30.08
N GLY A 135 -14.13 10.00 29.58
CA GLY A 135 -13.06 10.92 29.98
C GLY A 135 -11.85 10.95 29.04
N ASP A 136 -11.73 9.98 28.14
CA ASP A 136 -10.78 10.01 27.03
C ASP A 136 -11.32 10.88 25.87
N PHE A 137 -10.43 11.32 24.99
CA PHE A 137 -10.75 12.17 23.84
C PHE A 137 -10.14 11.62 22.55
N VAL A 138 -10.71 11.99 21.42
CA VAL A 138 -10.17 11.73 20.09
C VAL A 138 -9.82 13.06 19.44
N ALA A 139 -8.67 13.11 18.78
CA ALA A 139 -8.35 14.16 17.83
C ALA A 139 -8.11 13.56 16.45
N LYS A 140 -8.63 14.23 15.42
CA LYS A 140 -8.45 13.82 14.02
C LYS A 140 -8.08 15.01 13.16
N MET A 141 -7.00 14.88 12.40
CA MET A 141 -6.51 15.91 11.50
C MET A 141 -6.53 15.43 10.06
N TYR A 142 -7.15 16.20 9.16
CA TYR A 142 -7.21 15.89 7.74
C TYR A 142 -5.96 16.39 7.01
N LEU A 143 -5.33 15.49 6.25
CA LEU A 143 -4.02 15.74 5.63
C LEU A 143 -4.12 16.08 4.15
N ASN A 144 -5.24 15.77 3.49
CA ASN A 144 -5.44 16.09 2.07
C ASN A 144 -5.26 17.57 1.76
N GLN A 145 -4.51 17.88 0.70
CA GLN A 145 -4.34 19.25 0.22
C GLN A 145 -5.64 19.87 -0.29
N TYR A 146 -6.51 19.07 -0.94
CA TYR A 146 -7.78 19.53 -1.49
C TYR A 146 -8.88 18.50 -1.32
N VAL A 147 -10.02 18.92 -0.74
CA VAL A 147 -11.27 18.14 -0.71
C VAL A 147 -12.44 19.10 -0.93
N GLY A 148 -13.08 19.01 -2.10
CA GLY A 148 -14.24 19.81 -2.45
C GLY A 148 -15.48 19.39 -1.67
N LYS A 149 -16.47 20.29 -1.53
CA LYS A 149 -17.72 19.96 -0.81
C LYS A 149 -18.47 18.77 -1.42
N ASN A 150 -18.42 18.63 -2.75
CA ASN A 150 -19.06 17.54 -3.48
C ASN A 150 -18.22 16.25 -3.49
N ASP A 151 -17.02 16.27 -2.92
CA ASP A 151 -16.20 15.08 -2.71
C ASP A 151 -16.62 14.33 -1.43
N TYR A 152 -17.56 14.87 -0.65
CA TYR A 152 -18.05 14.29 0.61
C TYR A 152 -16.88 13.95 1.58
N GLY A 153 -16.92 12.82 2.28
CA GLY A 153 -15.86 12.46 3.24
C GLY A 153 -16.00 13.08 4.63
N HIS A 154 -17.18 13.63 4.97
CA HIS A 154 -17.38 14.34 6.23
C HIS A 154 -17.40 13.39 7.45
N LEU A 155 -16.99 13.92 8.60
CA LEU A 155 -17.15 13.28 9.90
C LEU A 155 -18.47 13.73 10.51
N THR A 156 -19.34 12.78 10.84
CA THR A 156 -20.59 13.05 11.55
C THR A 156 -20.47 12.58 12.98
N LEU A 157 -20.76 13.48 13.93
CA LEU A 157 -20.82 13.23 15.36
C LEU A 157 -22.27 13.34 15.83
N TYR A 158 -22.70 12.44 16.69
CA TYR A 158 -24.10 12.34 17.13
C TYR A 158 -24.25 12.66 18.61
N ASN A 159 -25.42 13.21 18.97
CA ASN A 159 -25.90 13.22 20.34
C ASN A 159 -26.25 11.79 20.78
N GLY A 160 -25.97 11.46 22.04
CA GLY A 160 -26.30 10.17 22.66
C GLY A 160 -25.10 9.48 23.30
N LYS A 161 -25.39 8.51 24.19
CA LYS A 161 -24.39 7.65 24.83
C LYS A 161 -24.54 6.20 24.34
N HIS A 162 -23.42 5.52 24.09
CA HIS A 162 -23.32 4.07 23.89
C HIS A 162 -24.36 3.45 22.92
N GLY A 163 -24.38 3.90 21.66
CA GLY A 163 -25.10 3.21 20.57
C GLY A 163 -26.55 3.67 20.34
N ASN A 164 -27.13 4.48 21.22
CA ASN A 164 -28.40 5.17 20.94
C ASN A 164 -28.13 6.51 20.24
N LEU A 165 -27.94 6.46 18.93
CA LEU A 165 -27.76 7.65 18.08
C LEU A 165 -29.09 8.40 18.00
N THR A 166 -29.10 9.67 18.40
CA THR A 166 -30.28 10.54 18.26
C THR A 166 -30.10 11.49 17.08
N GLU A 167 -29.74 12.74 17.37
CA GLU A 167 -29.58 13.81 16.39
C GLU A 167 -28.09 14.05 16.08
N THR A 168 -27.81 14.63 14.92
CA THR A 168 -26.45 15.05 14.56
C THR A 168 -26.03 16.23 15.45
N LEU A 169 -24.98 16.03 16.24
CA LEU A 169 -24.32 17.07 17.03
C LEU A 169 -23.50 18.00 16.11
N ALA A 170 -22.69 17.41 15.24
CA ALA A 170 -21.85 18.14 14.31
C ALA A 170 -21.58 17.31 13.05
N ALA A 171 -21.49 18.00 11.91
CA ALA A 171 -20.99 17.43 10.66
C ALA A 171 -19.81 18.28 10.18
N VAL A 172 -18.64 17.68 10.11
CA VAL A 172 -17.39 18.38 9.82
C VAL A 172 -16.84 17.93 8.47
N HIS A 173 -16.85 18.86 7.51
CA HIS A 173 -16.24 18.64 6.20
C HIS A 173 -14.70 18.57 6.32
N PRO A 174 -14.01 17.61 5.68
CA PRO A 174 -12.56 17.55 5.64
C PRO A 174 -11.96 18.78 4.94
N LYS A 175 -10.90 19.35 5.52
CA LYS A 175 -10.13 20.47 4.95
C LYS A 175 -8.67 20.28 5.33
N HIS A 176 -7.74 20.67 4.46
CA HIS A 176 -6.31 20.60 4.74
C HIS A 176 -5.97 21.26 6.09
N GLY A 177 -5.33 20.51 6.99
CA GLY A 177 -4.90 21.00 8.31
C GLY A 177 -6.04 21.23 9.31
N ARG A 178 -7.28 20.82 8.99
CA ARG A 178 -8.39 20.88 9.94
C ARG A 178 -8.24 19.79 10.99
N LEU A 179 -8.23 20.22 12.25
CA LEU A 179 -8.23 19.37 13.43
C LEU A 179 -9.62 19.35 14.07
N VAL A 180 -10.12 18.17 14.39
CA VAL A 180 -11.38 17.97 15.13
C VAL A 180 -11.05 17.26 16.42
N ILE A 181 -11.50 17.78 17.56
CA ILE A 181 -11.32 17.19 18.89
C ILE A 181 -12.69 16.96 19.52
N TRP A 182 -12.93 15.75 20.04
CA TRP A 182 -14.18 15.41 20.71
C TRP A 182 -13.98 14.37 21.82
N PRO A 183 -14.86 14.34 22.83
CA PRO A 183 -14.89 13.28 23.84
C PRO A 183 -15.17 11.91 23.22
N CYS A 184 -14.44 10.89 23.65
CA CYS A 184 -14.58 9.51 23.18
C CYS A 184 -16.00 8.93 23.29
N ALA A 185 -16.77 9.41 24.27
CA ALA A 185 -18.14 8.98 24.50
C ALA A 185 -19.12 9.41 23.39
N VAL A 186 -18.76 10.41 22.57
CA VAL A 186 -19.58 10.92 21.47
C VAL A 186 -19.43 9.97 20.27
N PRO A 187 -20.52 9.29 19.84
CA PRO A 187 -20.47 8.42 18.67
C PRO A 187 -20.11 9.21 17.41
N ALA A 188 -19.16 8.68 16.65
CA ALA A 188 -18.67 9.31 15.44
C ALA A 188 -18.64 8.31 14.28
N ILE A 189 -18.96 8.78 13.08
CA ILE A 189 -18.82 8.04 11.83
C ILE A 189 -18.12 8.90 10.80
N GLU A 190 -17.12 8.31 10.15
CA GLU A 190 -16.50 8.89 8.97
C GLU A 190 -17.20 8.37 7.74
N HIS A 191 -17.73 9.28 6.94
CA HIS A 191 -18.32 8.91 5.67
C HIS A 191 -17.21 8.76 4.62
N PRO A 192 -17.31 7.79 3.71
CA PRO A 192 -16.39 7.70 2.59
C PRO A 192 -16.53 8.93 1.67
N PRO A 193 -15.48 9.26 0.90
CA PRO A 193 -15.59 10.26 -0.14
C PRO A 193 -16.52 9.81 -1.29
N SER A 194 -16.87 10.76 -2.15
CA SER A 194 -17.77 10.57 -3.30
C SER A 194 -17.20 9.56 -4.30
N MET A 195 -18.09 8.99 -5.12
CA MET A 195 -17.68 8.11 -6.22
C MET A 195 -16.71 8.77 -7.21
N GLY A 196 -16.85 10.09 -7.41
CA GLY A 196 -16.00 10.88 -8.31
C GLY A 196 -14.64 11.23 -7.74
N TYR A 197 -14.47 11.17 -6.41
CA TYR A 197 -13.20 11.43 -5.76
C TYR A 197 -12.27 10.22 -5.93
N LYS A 198 -11.37 10.29 -6.91
CA LYS A 198 -10.41 9.22 -7.23
C LYS A 198 -9.22 9.17 -6.27
N GLN A 199 -8.97 10.27 -5.56
CA GLN A 199 -7.95 10.34 -4.53
C GLN A 199 -8.43 9.64 -3.25
N LEU A 200 -7.53 9.49 -2.29
CA LEU A 200 -7.84 8.89 -0.99
C LEU A 200 -8.02 9.98 0.06
N LEU A 201 -8.88 9.78 1.06
CA LEU A 201 -9.02 10.68 2.20
C LEU A 201 -8.03 10.26 3.28
N HIS A 202 -6.97 11.06 3.48
CA HIS A 202 -5.92 10.86 4.46
C HIS A 202 -6.21 11.66 5.73
N ALA A 203 -6.11 11.00 6.87
CA ALA A 203 -6.20 11.65 8.16
C ALA A 203 -5.27 11.01 9.20
N LEU A 204 -4.74 11.82 10.11
CA LEU A 204 -4.10 11.36 11.33
C LEU A 204 -5.14 11.32 12.44
N THR A 205 -5.27 10.18 13.11
CA THR A 205 -6.16 9.99 14.26
C THR A 205 -5.32 9.67 15.49
N LEU A 206 -5.65 10.29 16.62
CA LEU A 206 -5.02 10.01 17.91
C LEU A 206 -6.06 10.03 19.02
N LYS A 207 -5.95 9.08 19.95
CA LYS A 207 -6.74 9.10 21.18
C LYS A 207 -5.91 9.68 22.31
N MET A 208 -6.57 10.24 23.31
CA MET A 208 -5.93 10.95 24.41
C MET A 208 -6.55 10.52 25.73
N THR A 209 -5.70 10.23 26.71
CA THR A 209 -6.11 9.75 28.03
C THR A 209 -5.31 10.40 29.13
N THR A 210 -5.85 10.47 30.34
CA THR A 210 -5.08 10.87 31.53
C THR A 210 -4.27 9.69 32.11
N SER A 211 -4.43 8.48 31.58
CA SER A 211 -3.72 7.28 32.05
C SER A 211 -2.32 7.15 31.44
N LYS A 212 -1.28 7.31 32.27
CA LYS A 212 0.12 7.00 31.92
C LYS A 212 0.32 5.52 31.55
N GLU A 213 -0.46 4.63 32.14
CA GLU A 213 -0.38 3.19 31.90
C GLU A 213 -0.81 2.86 30.47
N LYS A 214 -1.97 3.34 30.02
CA LYS A 214 -2.45 3.18 28.64
C LYS A 214 -1.44 3.70 27.62
N PHE A 215 -0.81 4.84 27.91
CA PHE A 215 0.26 5.39 27.09
C PHE A 215 1.46 4.42 26.99
N GLY A 216 1.94 3.90 28.12
CA GLY A 216 3.05 2.94 28.17
C GLY A 216 2.75 1.61 27.48
N GLU A 217 1.53 1.09 27.62
CA GLU A 217 1.06 -0.10 26.90
C GLU A 217 1.04 0.12 25.39
N TYR A 218 0.55 1.29 24.96
CA TYR A 218 0.56 1.67 23.55
C TYR A 218 1.99 1.78 22.99
N GLN A 219 2.94 2.38 23.72
CA GLN A 219 4.34 2.42 23.27
C GLN A 219 4.91 1.03 23.05
N LYS A 220 4.73 0.11 24.02
CA LYS A 220 5.18 -1.27 23.90
C LYS A 220 4.59 -1.96 22.68
N LYS A 221 3.31 -1.71 22.38
CA LYS A 221 2.65 -2.24 21.19
C LYS A 221 3.31 -1.74 19.90
N VAL A 222 3.56 -0.42 19.78
CA VAL A 222 4.21 0.17 18.60
C VAL A 222 5.66 -0.28 18.45
N GLU A 223 6.42 -0.37 19.54
CA GLU A 223 7.78 -0.93 19.54
C GLU A 223 7.78 -2.39 19.08
N GLY A 224 6.80 -3.18 19.50
CA GLY A 224 6.58 -4.54 19.02
C GLY A 224 6.38 -4.61 17.50
N PHE A 225 5.61 -3.68 16.91
CA PHE A 225 5.44 -3.61 15.45
C PHE A 225 6.76 -3.33 14.71
N LYS A 226 7.59 -2.41 15.22
CA LYS A 226 8.91 -2.12 14.65
C LYS A 226 9.85 -3.32 14.71
N LEU A 227 9.88 -4.03 15.84
CA LEU A 227 10.71 -5.24 15.96
C LEU A 227 10.27 -6.33 14.98
N LEU A 228 8.96 -6.53 14.82
CA LEU A 228 8.42 -7.49 13.86
C LEU A 228 8.76 -7.11 12.42
N SER A 229 8.82 -5.81 12.06
CA SER A 229 9.22 -5.40 10.71
C SER A 229 10.66 -5.81 10.38
N ASP A 230 11.58 -5.61 11.31
CA ASP A 230 13.00 -5.91 11.12
C ASP A 230 13.29 -7.42 11.20
N GLU A 231 12.54 -8.15 12.03
CA GLU A 231 12.66 -9.60 12.12
C GLU A 231 12.05 -10.31 10.91
N ASN A 232 11.00 -9.78 10.29
CA ASN A 232 10.36 -10.38 9.11
C ASN A 232 11.26 -10.42 7.88
N GLU A 233 12.23 -9.51 7.73
CA GLU A 233 13.27 -9.62 6.69
C GLU A 233 14.10 -10.92 6.83
N LYS A 234 14.15 -11.50 8.03
CA LYS A 234 14.91 -12.72 8.36
C LYS A 234 14.05 -13.98 8.42
N VAL A 235 12.72 -13.84 8.38
CA VAL A 235 11.81 -14.99 8.46
C VAL A 235 11.89 -15.79 7.15
N PRO A 236 12.11 -17.11 7.21
CA PRO A 236 12.05 -17.96 6.03
C PRO A 236 10.69 -17.86 5.35
N PHE A 237 10.68 -17.87 4.01
CA PHE A 237 9.44 -17.92 3.25
C PHE A 237 8.62 -19.16 3.61
N ALA A 238 7.30 -19.09 3.51
CA ALA A 238 6.43 -20.24 3.77
C ALA A 238 6.87 -21.48 2.97
N LEU A 239 6.74 -22.67 3.56
CA LEU A 239 7.10 -23.93 2.87
C LEU A 239 8.59 -24.02 2.47
N SER A 240 9.48 -23.34 3.18
CA SER A 240 10.94 -23.50 3.06
C SER A 240 11.40 -24.77 3.77
N GLN A 241 11.20 -25.95 3.17
CA GLN A 241 11.70 -27.22 3.74
C GLN A 241 12.35 -28.15 2.70
N GLY A 242 13.62 -27.86 2.35
CA GLY A 242 14.63 -28.83 1.88
C GLY A 242 14.31 -29.74 0.66
N GLU A 243 15.18 -30.72 0.44
CA GLU A 243 15.20 -31.60 -0.75
C GLU A 243 13.94 -32.50 -0.90
N LYS A 244 13.27 -32.85 0.21
CA LYS A 244 12.09 -33.73 0.18
C LYS A 244 10.95 -33.13 -0.65
N LEU A 245 10.73 -31.81 -0.54
CA LEU A 245 9.67 -31.12 -1.27
C LEU A 245 10.01 -30.95 -2.77
N GLN A 246 11.29 -30.96 -3.15
CA GLN A 246 11.70 -30.88 -4.56
C GLN A 246 11.24 -32.11 -5.35
N LYS A 247 11.32 -33.31 -4.74
CA LYS A 247 10.89 -34.56 -5.39
C LYS A 247 9.39 -34.59 -5.67
N GLU A 248 8.56 -34.17 -4.70
CA GLU A 248 7.10 -34.13 -4.87
C GLU A 248 6.66 -33.17 -5.99
N VAL A 249 7.37 -32.05 -6.17
CA VAL A 249 7.08 -31.09 -7.24
C VAL A 249 7.55 -31.62 -8.62
N ALA A 250 8.65 -32.39 -8.65
CA ALA A 250 9.13 -33.01 -9.89
C ALA A 250 8.11 -34.03 -10.44
N ASP A 251 7.37 -34.72 -9.58
CA ASP A 251 6.40 -35.75 -9.96
C ASP A 251 5.02 -35.19 -10.40
N LEU A 252 4.83 -33.86 -10.40
CA LEU A 252 3.58 -33.23 -10.86
C LEU A 252 3.36 -33.43 -12.37
N ASP A 253 2.18 -33.95 -12.71
CA ASP A 253 1.67 -34.04 -14.09
C ASP A 253 0.97 -32.73 -14.48
N LEU A 254 1.76 -31.76 -14.95
CA LEU A 254 1.28 -30.41 -15.27
C LEU A 254 0.30 -30.40 -16.45
N ASP A 255 0.39 -31.36 -17.37
CA ASP A 255 -0.57 -31.51 -18.46
C ASP A 255 -1.98 -31.82 -17.94
N LYS A 256 -2.09 -32.66 -16.90
CA LYS A 256 -3.39 -32.96 -16.25
C LYS A 256 -3.93 -31.81 -15.40
N LEU A 257 -3.04 -30.97 -14.86
CA LEU A 257 -3.40 -29.86 -13.97
C LEU A 257 -3.69 -28.55 -14.72
N GLN A 258 -3.26 -28.44 -15.98
CA GLN A 258 -3.57 -27.29 -16.84
C GLN A 258 -5.04 -27.32 -17.25
N THR A 259 -5.84 -26.41 -16.69
CA THR A 259 -7.29 -26.38 -16.94
C THR A 259 -7.69 -25.51 -18.12
N LYS A 260 -6.89 -24.50 -18.46
CA LYS A 260 -7.10 -23.65 -19.65
C LYS A 260 -5.78 -23.19 -20.25
N ARG A 261 -5.80 -22.94 -21.56
CA ARG A 261 -4.71 -22.32 -22.31
C ARG A 261 -5.30 -21.39 -23.35
N PHE A 262 -4.80 -20.16 -23.38
CA PHE A 262 -5.16 -19.14 -24.35
C PHE A 262 -3.90 -18.66 -25.06
N TYR A 263 -4.12 -18.01 -26.20
CA TYR A 263 -3.10 -17.36 -26.99
C TYR A 263 -3.67 -16.03 -27.47
N ASP A 264 -2.84 -15.00 -27.50
CA ASP A 264 -3.17 -13.79 -28.26
C ASP A 264 -2.88 -13.97 -29.76
N SER A 265 -3.10 -12.91 -30.54
CA SER A 265 -2.85 -12.91 -31.98
C SER A 265 -1.39 -13.18 -32.38
N GLU A 266 -0.41 -12.92 -31.51
CA GLU A 266 1.01 -13.22 -31.73
C GLU A 266 1.39 -14.66 -31.30
N GLY A 267 0.45 -15.45 -30.79
CA GLY A 267 0.70 -16.81 -30.31
C GLY A 267 1.39 -16.86 -28.95
N ARG A 268 1.38 -15.75 -28.19
CA ARG A 268 1.94 -15.68 -26.83
C ARG A 268 0.96 -16.31 -25.85
N VAL A 269 1.51 -17.14 -24.97
CA VAL A 269 0.72 -18.07 -24.15
C VAL A 269 0.24 -17.46 -22.83
N ILE A 270 -1.00 -17.81 -22.47
CA ILE A 270 -1.58 -17.66 -21.12
C ILE A 270 -2.06 -19.05 -20.68
N ALA A 271 -1.48 -19.60 -19.62
CA ALA A 271 -1.83 -20.93 -19.11
C ALA A 271 -2.38 -20.85 -17.68
N VAL A 272 -3.45 -21.61 -17.43
CA VAL A 272 -4.15 -21.65 -16.14
C VAL A 272 -4.07 -23.05 -15.57
N TYR A 273 -3.71 -23.16 -14.29
CA TYR A 273 -3.61 -24.42 -13.57
C TYR A 273 -4.47 -24.37 -12.31
N ASP A 274 -5.14 -25.47 -12.01
CA ASP A 274 -5.89 -25.66 -10.77
C ASP A 274 -5.39 -26.93 -10.07
N GLY A 275 -5.44 -26.96 -8.74
CA GLY A 275 -5.09 -28.16 -7.95
C GLY A 275 -3.60 -28.50 -7.91
N VAL A 276 -2.72 -27.56 -8.27
CA VAL A 276 -1.26 -27.72 -8.18
C VAL A 276 -0.80 -27.77 -6.72
N MET A 277 -1.37 -26.92 -5.87
CA MET A 277 -1.09 -26.87 -4.44
C MET A 277 -2.23 -27.52 -3.65
N GLY A 278 -1.87 -28.34 -2.67
CA GLY A 278 -2.83 -28.92 -1.73
C GLY A 278 -3.35 -27.89 -0.73
N GLU A 279 -4.47 -28.20 -0.07
CA GLU A 279 -5.12 -27.30 0.89
C GLU A 279 -4.19 -26.88 2.03
N THR A 280 -3.43 -27.82 2.61
CA THR A 280 -2.46 -27.52 3.69
C THR A 280 -1.38 -26.52 3.25
N ASP A 281 -0.86 -26.65 2.03
CA ASP A 281 0.14 -25.72 1.50
C ASP A 281 -0.47 -24.33 1.26
N LEU A 282 -1.69 -24.29 0.72
CA LEU A 282 -2.42 -23.04 0.49
C LEU A 282 -2.77 -22.33 1.80
N GLU A 283 -3.11 -23.07 2.86
CA GLU A 283 -3.39 -22.49 4.18
C GLU A 283 -2.15 -21.97 4.87
N ALA A 284 -1.03 -22.69 4.78
CA ALA A 284 0.26 -22.23 5.29
C ALA A 284 0.71 -20.96 4.56
N LEU A 285 0.59 -20.93 3.23
CA LEU A 285 0.93 -19.77 2.42
C LEU A 285 0.00 -18.58 2.69
N HIS A 286 -1.31 -18.81 2.77
CA HIS A 286 -2.28 -17.78 3.11
C HIS A 286 -2.02 -17.20 4.52
N SER A 287 -1.70 -18.03 5.50
CA SER A 287 -1.38 -17.56 6.85
C SER A 287 -0.10 -16.71 6.89
N TYR A 288 0.94 -17.16 6.20
CA TYR A 288 2.19 -16.41 6.05
C TYR A 288 1.98 -15.06 5.35
N LEU A 289 1.24 -15.04 4.25
CA LEU A 289 0.98 -13.81 3.50
C LEU A 289 0.05 -12.86 4.27
N ASN A 290 -0.90 -13.39 5.05
CA ASN A 290 -1.71 -12.56 5.94
C ASN A 290 -0.88 -11.90 7.05
N SER A 291 0.16 -12.56 7.58
CA SER A 291 1.08 -11.89 8.52
C SER A 291 1.88 -10.76 7.87
N MET A 292 1.94 -10.73 6.52
CA MET A 292 2.59 -9.66 5.78
C MET A 292 1.71 -8.42 5.55
N PHE A 293 0.40 -8.48 5.84
CA PHE A 293 -0.51 -7.33 5.68
C PHE A 293 -0.21 -6.14 6.58
N GLN A 294 0.70 -6.29 7.53
CA GLN A 294 1.22 -5.22 8.38
C GLN A 294 2.34 -4.41 7.70
N TYR A 295 2.77 -4.80 6.49
CA TYR A 295 3.91 -4.23 5.76
C TYR A 295 3.52 -3.80 4.35
N LEU A 296 2.30 -3.31 4.17
CA LEU A 296 1.88 -2.81 2.87
C LEU A 296 2.56 -1.47 2.62
N ARG A 297 3.16 -1.36 1.43
CA ARG A 297 3.61 -0.08 0.89
C ARG A 297 2.45 0.54 0.14
N PHE A 298 2.19 1.81 0.44
CA PHE A 298 1.20 2.59 -0.25
C PHE A 298 1.81 3.26 -1.49
N GLN A 299 1.15 3.12 -2.64
CA GLN A 299 1.43 3.89 -3.85
C GLN A 299 0.23 4.79 -4.18
N PRO A 300 0.44 6.12 -4.33
CA PRO A 300 -0.62 7.04 -4.70
C PRO A 300 -1.25 6.65 -6.03
N HIS A 301 -2.53 6.98 -6.17
CA HIS A 301 -3.22 6.80 -7.43
C HIS A 301 -2.63 7.75 -8.48
N ASP A 302 -2.06 7.20 -9.55
CA ASP A 302 -1.61 8.00 -10.66
C ASP A 302 -2.81 8.44 -11.50
N THR A 303 -2.95 9.76 -11.63
CA THR A 303 -3.97 10.44 -12.44
C THR A 303 -3.43 10.95 -13.76
N GLY A 304 -2.15 10.70 -14.06
CA GLY A 304 -1.53 10.98 -15.33
C GLY A 304 -2.31 10.33 -16.48
N LEU A 305 -2.30 11.02 -17.63
CA LEU A 305 -2.94 10.53 -18.86
C LEU A 305 -2.21 9.33 -19.46
N LEU A 306 -0.90 9.23 -19.22
CA LEU A 306 -0.10 8.09 -19.66
C LEU A 306 -0.41 6.89 -18.77
N GLU A 307 -0.77 5.76 -19.38
CA GLU A 307 -1.09 4.51 -18.69
C GLU A 307 0.14 3.59 -18.57
N ASP A 308 1.29 4.14 -18.16
CA ASP A 308 2.57 3.42 -18.07
C ASP A 308 2.77 2.63 -16.76
N ASN A 309 1.79 2.66 -15.86
CA ASN A 309 1.81 1.94 -14.58
C ASN A 309 0.51 1.15 -14.36
N ASP A 310 0.61 0.11 -13.53
CA ASP A 310 -0.51 -0.79 -13.22
C ASP A 310 -1.56 -0.18 -12.25
N ASN A 311 -1.20 0.92 -11.58
CA ASN A 311 -1.97 1.60 -10.55
C ASN A 311 -2.36 0.70 -9.36
N VAL A 312 -1.56 -0.33 -9.06
CA VAL A 312 -1.76 -1.17 -7.85
C VAL A 312 -1.23 -0.42 -6.63
N GLN A 313 -2.16 0.03 -5.77
CA GLN A 313 -1.82 0.94 -4.68
C GLN A 313 -1.22 0.27 -3.43
N TRP A 314 -1.36 -1.04 -3.29
CA TRP A 314 -1.01 -1.76 -2.06
C TRP A 314 -0.23 -3.02 -2.39
N ILE A 315 1.08 -2.93 -2.14
CA ILE A 315 2.03 -3.98 -2.49
C ILE A 315 2.91 -4.28 -1.27
N THR A 316 3.12 -5.56 -0.99
CA THR A 316 4.21 -6.01 -0.13
C THR A 316 5.23 -6.76 -0.97
N MET A 317 6.45 -6.24 -1.00
CA MET A 317 7.60 -6.91 -1.64
C MET A 317 8.13 -8.00 -0.71
N LEU A 318 8.49 -9.15 -1.27
CA LEU A 318 8.96 -10.31 -0.54
C LEU A 318 10.41 -10.63 -0.94
N ASN A 319 11.20 -11.13 0.01
CA ASN A 319 12.62 -11.37 -0.19
C ASN A 319 12.84 -12.53 -1.19
N VAL A 320 13.48 -12.24 -2.33
CA VAL A 320 13.78 -13.20 -3.40
C VAL A 320 14.67 -14.35 -2.89
N ASP A 321 15.72 -14.06 -2.11
CA ASP A 321 16.65 -15.07 -1.60
C ASP A 321 16.00 -16.06 -0.63
N SER A 322 14.97 -15.62 0.09
CA SER A 322 14.13 -16.46 0.95
C SER A 322 13.14 -17.26 0.10
N PHE A 323 12.50 -16.63 -0.88
CA PHE A 323 11.53 -17.25 -1.77
C PHE A 323 12.11 -18.40 -2.59
N VAL A 324 13.32 -18.27 -3.16
CA VAL A 324 13.95 -19.32 -3.98
C VAL A 324 14.27 -20.60 -3.20
N LYS A 325 14.24 -20.55 -1.86
CA LYS A 325 14.42 -21.72 -0.98
C LYS A 325 13.10 -22.46 -0.70
N SER A 326 11.98 -21.92 -1.16
CA SER A 326 10.64 -22.45 -0.89
C SER A 326 10.19 -23.51 -1.88
N ARG A 327 9.24 -24.36 -1.46
CA ARG A 327 8.49 -25.24 -2.37
C ARG A 327 7.74 -24.44 -3.45
N VAL A 328 7.23 -23.26 -3.11
CA VAL A 328 6.46 -22.43 -4.03
C VAL A 328 7.32 -22.06 -5.24
N TRP A 329 8.59 -21.67 -5.02
CA TRP A 329 9.51 -21.41 -6.13
C TRP A 329 9.69 -22.61 -7.05
N ASN A 330 9.86 -23.82 -6.50
CA ASN A 330 9.99 -25.04 -7.33
C ASN A 330 8.76 -25.26 -8.22
N ILE A 331 7.56 -24.90 -7.73
CA ILE A 331 6.32 -24.97 -8.52
C ILE A 331 6.35 -23.92 -9.63
N VAL A 332 6.72 -22.67 -9.31
CA VAL A 332 6.81 -21.58 -10.29
C VAL A 332 7.80 -21.94 -11.41
N SER A 333 9.00 -22.41 -11.05
CA SER A 333 10.04 -22.75 -12.03
C SER A 333 9.61 -23.91 -12.94
N ARG A 334 8.98 -24.96 -12.38
CA ARG A 334 8.46 -26.10 -13.16
C ARG A 334 7.32 -25.70 -14.11
N ILE A 335 6.45 -24.79 -13.68
CA ILE A 335 5.37 -24.27 -14.55
C ILE A 335 5.95 -23.38 -15.66
N ALA A 336 6.95 -22.54 -15.35
CA ALA A 336 7.66 -21.74 -16.35
C ALA A 336 8.37 -22.63 -17.39
N GLU A 337 9.03 -23.70 -16.94
CA GLU A 337 9.63 -24.72 -17.80
C GLU A 337 8.58 -25.37 -18.73
N HIS A 338 7.47 -25.82 -18.15
CA HIS A 338 6.40 -26.48 -18.89
C HIS A 338 5.79 -25.60 -19.98
N VAL A 339 5.59 -24.30 -19.70
CA VAL A 339 4.97 -23.38 -20.64
C VAL A 339 5.94 -22.90 -21.73
N SER A 340 7.22 -22.72 -21.37
CA SER A 340 8.22 -22.13 -22.26
C SER A 340 9.09 -23.15 -23.01
N ASN A 341 9.13 -24.41 -22.56
CA ASN A 341 10.12 -25.41 -22.95
C ASN A 341 11.58 -24.95 -22.72
N LYS A 342 11.82 -24.08 -21.74
CA LYS A 342 13.15 -23.60 -21.34
C LYS A 342 13.38 -23.76 -19.85
N THR A 343 14.61 -24.07 -19.47
CA THR A 343 15.06 -24.16 -18.07
C THR A 343 15.65 -22.83 -17.60
N ASP A 344 16.17 -22.83 -16.37
CA ASP A 344 17.00 -21.74 -15.82
C ASP A 344 16.24 -20.43 -15.55
N TRP A 345 14.91 -20.49 -15.40
CA TRP A 345 14.13 -19.36 -14.93
C TRP A 345 14.57 -18.92 -13.53
N TRP A 346 14.54 -17.61 -13.29
CA TRP A 346 14.88 -17.04 -11.99
C TRP A 346 13.93 -15.87 -11.66
N PRO A 347 13.47 -15.72 -10.40
CA PRO A 347 12.57 -14.63 -10.05
C PRO A 347 13.35 -13.34 -9.83
N TYR A 348 12.78 -12.21 -10.25
CA TYR A 348 13.35 -10.87 -10.04
C TYR A 348 12.42 -9.93 -9.29
N ASP A 349 11.12 -10.23 -9.27
CA ASP A 349 10.08 -9.54 -8.50
C ASP A 349 9.19 -10.60 -7.85
N VAL A 350 9.00 -10.50 -6.53
CA VAL A 350 8.14 -11.37 -5.73
C VAL A 350 7.32 -10.46 -4.82
N SER A 351 6.00 -10.46 -5.00
CA SER A 351 5.14 -9.49 -4.35
C SER A 351 3.77 -10.06 -4.02
N MET A 352 3.08 -9.39 -3.10
CA MET A 352 1.68 -9.60 -2.79
C MET A 352 0.92 -8.31 -3.04
N ASN A 353 -0.09 -8.40 -3.90
CA ASN A 353 -0.95 -7.28 -4.27
C ASN A 353 -2.29 -7.37 -3.56
N VAL A 354 -2.77 -6.25 -3.03
CA VAL A 354 -4.07 -6.12 -2.36
C VAL A 354 -4.95 -5.14 -3.15
N ILE A 355 -6.00 -5.65 -3.79
CA ILE A 355 -6.90 -4.86 -4.63
C ILE A 355 -8.32 -4.89 -4.04
N ARG A 356 -8.90 -3.71 -3.77
CA ARG A 356 -10.25 -3.55 -3.24
C ARG A 356 -11.20 -2.98 -4.30
N SER A 357 -12.49 -2.99 -3.99
CA SER A 357 -13.56 -2.64 -4.93
C SER A 357 -13.48 -1.23 -5.51
N ALA A 358 -12.84 -0.31 -4.80
CA ALA A 358 -12.66 1.08 -5.23
C ALA A 358 -11.38 1.33 -6.04
N ASP A 359 -10.47 0.36 -6.11
CA ASP A 359 -9.19 0.50 -6.80
C ASP A 359 -9.38 0.60 -8.31
N TYR A 360 -8.46 1.31 -8.95
CA TYR A 360 -8.49 1.59 -10.38
C TYR A 360 -7.19 1.12 -11.01
N THR A 361 -7.04 -0.19 -11.16
CA THR A 361 -5.91 -0.79 -11.87
C THR A 361 -6.01 -0.51 -13.37
N ARG A 362 -4.86 -0.29 -14.01
CA ARG A 362 -4.78 0.02 -15.45
C ARG A 362 -4.35 -1.19 -16.27
N ILE A 363 -4.52 -1.07 -17.58
CA ILE A 363 -3.94 -2.01 -18.53
C ILE A 363 -2.45 -1.69 -18.61
N HIS A 364 -1.61 -2.70 -18.45
CA HIS A 364 -0.16 -2.55 -18.50
C HIS A 364 0.51 -3.82 -19.02
N GLU A 365 1.79 -3.69 -19.33
CA GLU A 365 2.70 -4.78 -19.64
C GLU A 365 3.75 -4.86 -18.52
N ASP A 366 4.21 -6.08 -18.20
CA ASP A 366 5.17 -6.32 -17.12
C ASP A 366 6.63 -6.22 -17.57
N CYS A 367 6.88 -6.08 -18.87
CA CYS A 367 8.22 -6.05 -19.44
C CYS A 367 8.26 -5.23 -20.73
N GLU A 368 9.48 -4.92 -21.19
CA GLU A 368 9.71 -4.29 -22.49
C GLU A 368 9.45 -5.29 -23.64
N GLN A 369 9.14 -4.79 -24.83
CA GLN A 369 8.78 -5.62 -26.02
C GLN A 369 9.81 -6.70 -26.39
N HIS A 370 11.07 -6.43 -26.10
CA HIS A 370 12.18 -7.32 -26.44
C HIS A 370 12.53 -8.34 -25.33
N GLU A 371 11.89 -8.25 -24.16
CA GLU A 371 12.19 -9.09 -23.00
C GLU A 371 11.44 -10.45 -23.07
N TYR A 372 12.16 -11.54 -22.78
CA TYR A 372 11.59 -12.89 -22.77
C TYR A 372 11.32 -13.37 -21.34
N GLU A 373 10.19 -12.95 -20.78
CA GLU A 373 9.84 -13.14 -19.36
C GLU A 373 8.41 -13.68 -19.14
N TYR A 374 8.16 -14.19 -17.93
CA TYR A 374 6.83 -14.68 -17.52
C TYR A 374 6.42 -14.14 -16.15
N THR A 375 5.11 -13.89 -16.02
CA THR A 375 4.47 -13.49 -14.77
C THR A 375 3.62 -14.64 -14.31
N PHE A 376 3.83 -15.03 -13.06
CA PHE A 376 3.10 -16.05 -12.36
C PHE A 376 2.20 -15.38 -11.32
N LEU A 377 0.92 -15.73 -11.32
CA LEU A 377 -0.08 -15.26 -10.35
C LEU A 377 -0.65 -16.47 -9.60
N LEU A 378 -0.76 -16.36 -8.29
CA LEU A 378 -1.48 -17.29 -7.43
C LEU A 378 -2.55 -16.53 -6.64
N TYR A 379 -3.80 -16.99 -6.77
CA TYR A 379 -4.94 -16.37 -6.09
C TYR A 379 -5.23 -17.02 -4.74
N LEU A 380 -5.40 -16.20 -3.71
CA LEU A 380 -5.44 -16.65 -2.32
C LEU A 380 -6.74 -16.30 -1.59
N ASN A 381 -7.76 -15.83 -2.31
CA ASN A 381 -9.07 -15.61 -1.72
C ASN A 381 -9.90 -16.90 -1.67
N LYS A 382 -10.22 -17.35 -0.46
CA LYS A 382 -11.21 -18.42 -0.24
C LYS A 382 -12.59 -17.98 -0.75
N ASP A 383 -13.39 -18.96 -1.18
CA ASP A 383 -14.80 -18.79 -1.58
C ASP A 383 -15.08 -17.74 -2.67
N TRP A 384 -14.18 -17.61 -3.65
CA TRP A 384 -14.38 -16.66 -4.76
C TRP A 384 -15.32 -17.20 -5.85
N ASP A 385 -16.50 -16.58 -6.00
CA ASP A 385 -17.46 -16.86 -7.06
C ASP A 385 -17.48 -15.77 -8.15
N SER A 386 -18.20 -16.00 -9.25
CA SER A 386 -18.22 -15.08 -10.40
C SER A 386 -18.92 -13.75 -10.13
N ASN A 387 -19.83 -13.67 -9.15
CA ASN A 387 -20.54 -12.43 -8.83
C ASN A 387 -19.66 -11.47 -7.99
N LYS A 388 -18.50 -11.94 -7.53
CA LYS A 388 -17.49 -11.10 -6.86
C LYS A 388 -16.59 -10.35 -7.84
N TYR A 389 -16.66 -10.64 -9.15
CA TYR A 389 -15.79 -10.09 -10.20
C TYR A 389 -14.30 -10.27 -9.89
N GLY A 390 -13.44 -9.31 -10.20
CA GLY A 390 -12.02 -9.33 -9.86
C GLY A 390 -11.15 -10.20 -10.78
N GLU A 391 -11.61 -10.49 -12.00
CA GLU A 391 -10.84 -11.24 -12.99
C GLU A 391 -9.52 -10.52 -13.32
N THR A 392 -8.43 -11.28 -13.52
CA THR A 392 -7.33 -10.77 -14.35
C THR A 392 -7.78 -10.91 -15.79
N VAL A 393 -7.84 -9.80 -16.51
CA VAL A 393 -8.22 -9.75 -17.92
C VAL A 393 -6.96 -9.55 -18.75
N PHE A 394 -6.82 -10.36 -19.79
CA PHE A 394 -5.76 -10.29 -20.78
C PHE A 394 -6.33 -9.69 -22.06
N LEU A 395 -5.59 -8.76 -22.64
CA LEU A 395 -6.00 -7.97 -23.77
C LEU A 395 -4.95 -8.01 -24.88
N GLU A 396 -5.37 -7.61 -26.07
CA GLU A 396 -4.50 -7.28 -27.18
C GLU A 396 -4.84 -5.89 -27.69
N GLN A 397 -3.82 -5.12 -28.04
CA GLN A 397 -4.03 -3.80 -28.63
C GLN A 397 -4.52 -3.99 -30.07
N VAL A 398 -5.56 -3.27 -30.45
CA VAL A 398 -6.12 -3.26 -31.81
C VAL A 398 -5.89 -1.90 -32.47
N GLU A 399 -5.86 -1.88 -33.81
CA GLU A 399 -5.73 -0.63 -34.55
C GLU A 399 -6.93 0.30 -34.27
N ASP A 400 -6.68 1.60 -34.18
CA ASP A 400 -7.73 2.60 -33.96
C ASP A 400 -8.48 2.88 -35.27
N ASP A 401 -9.61 2.20 -35.44
CA ASP A 401 -10.45 2.24 -36.65
C ASP A 401 -11.08 3.63 -36.92
N VAL A 402 -11.13 4.53 -35.93
CA VAL A 402 -12.01 5.72 -35.98
C VAL A 402 -11.23 7.02 -36.19
N TRP A 403 -9.99 7.13 -35.71
CA TRP A 403 -9.19 8.37 -35.83
C TRP A 403 -7.72 8.16 -36.24
N GLY A 404 -7.33 6.95 -36.61
CA GLY A 404 -6.00 6.63 -37.14
C GLY A 404 -4.87 6.85 -36.14
N GLY A 405 -5.12 6.65 -34.84
CA GLY A 405 -4.09 6.70 -33.80
C GLY A 405 -3.59 8.09 -33.41
N ASN A 406 -4.31 9.17 -33.80
CA ASN A 406 -3.86 10.55 -33.64
C ASN A 406 -4.22 11.21 -32.30
N LEU A 407 -4.85 10.50 -31.36
CA LEU A 407 -5.26 11.08 -30.07
C LEU A 407 -4.14 11.08 -29.02
N GLY A 408 -2.97 10.53 -29.34
CA GLY A 408 -1.81 10.44 -28.45
C GLY A 408 -1.89 9.27 -27.47
N PRO A 409 -0.89 9.10 -26.60
CA PRO A 409 -0.87 8.02 -25.61
C PRO A 409 -2.08 8.08 -24.67
N GLY A 410 -2.64 6.92 -24.30
CA GLY A 410 -3.88 6.80 -23.53
C GLY A 410 -5.16 6.71 -24.40
N SER A 411 -4.99 6.60 -25.72
CA SER A 411 -6.09 6.37 -26.68
C SER A 411 -6.05 4.97 -27.30
N GLU A 412 -5.17 4.10 -26.79
CA GLU A 412 -5.02 2.73 -27.26
C GLU A 412 -6.33 1.97 -27.10
N GLN A 413 -6.73 1.27 -28.16
CA GLN A 413 -7.89 0.40 -28.13
C GLN A 413 -7.44 -1.03 -27.83
N TYR A 414 -8.21 -1.73 -27.01
CA TYR A 414 -7.90 -3.09 -26.58
C TYR A 414 -9.11 -4.00 -26.73
N GLU A 415 -8.88 -5.21 -27.22
CA GLU A 415 -9.85 -6.30 -27.24
C GLU A 415 -9.47 -7.39 -26.25
N MET A 416 -10.47 -8.11 -25.71
CA MET A 416 -10.23 -9.13 -24.70
C MET A 416 -9.78 -10.46 -25.34
N VAL A 417 -8.59 -10.91 -24.99
CA VAL A 417 -8.07 -12.26 -25.31
C VAL A 417 -8.68 -13.31 -24.39
N GLY A 418 -8.80 -12.98 -23.09
CA GLY A 418 -9.38 -13.89 -22.11
C GLY A 418 -9.40 -13.31 -20.70
N ALA A 419 -10.14 -13.96 -19.82
CA ALA A 419 -10.25 -13.56 -18.42
C ALA A 419 -10.12 -14.75 -17.48
N VAL A 420 -9.42 -14.54 -16.37
CA VAL A 420 -9.22 -15.56 -15.34
C VAL A 420 -9.78 -15.08 -14.00
N ARG A 421 -10.80 -15.80 -13.54
CA ARG A 421 -11.39 -15.61 -12.20
C ARG A 421 -10.40 -16.01 -11.10
N PRO A 422 -10.21 -15.19 -10.04
CA PRO A 422 -9.23 -15.41 -8.98
C PRO A 422 -9.69 -16.43 -7.94
N ARG A 423 -9.84 -17.69 -8.37
CA ARG A 423 -10.24 -18.81 -7.50
C ARG A 423 -9.10 -19.19 -6.55
N TYR A 424 -9.39 -19.49 -5.29
CA TYR A 424 -8.41 -19.99 -4.32
C TYR A 424 -7.53 -21.12 -4.88
N GLY A 425 -6.21 -20.94 -4.83
CA GLY A 425 -5.21 -21.91 -5.29
C GLY A 425 -5.01 -21.99 -6.81
N ARG A 426 -5.75 -21.20 -7.59
CA ARG A 426 -5.56 -21.13 -9.04
C ARG A 426 -4.29 -20.38 -9.36
N ILE A 427 -3.53 -20.95 -10.29
CA ILE A 427 -2.31 -20.38 -10.85
C ILE A 427 -2.57 -19.92 -12.27
N VAL A 428 -2.00 -18.76 -12.62
CA VAL A 428 -1.90 -18.29 -14.01
C VAL A 428 -0.44 -17.97 -14.30
N ILE A 429 0.04 -18.41 -15.46
CA ILE A 429 1.34 -17.97 -15.98
C ILE A 429 1.14 -17.45 -17.40
N PHE A 430 1.74 -16.30 -17.70
CA PHE A 430 1.61 -15.66 -19.00
C PHE A 430 2.88 -14.90 -19.37
N ARG A 431 3.03 -14.61 -20.66
CA ARG A 431 4.12 -13.78 -21.18
C ARG A 431 3.95 -12.34 -20.69
N ASN A 432 4.99 -11.74 -20.08
CA ASN A 432 4.92 -10.40 -19.47
C ASN A 432 4.44 -9.29 -20.41
N ILE A 433 4.73 -9.45 -21.70
CA ILE A 433 4.38 -8.49 -22.74
C ILE A 433 2.90 -8.58 -23.19
N ILE A 434 2.08 -9.41 -22.55
CA ILE A 434 0.65 -9.44 -22.83
C ILE A 434 0.00 -8.33 -22.00
N PRO A 435 -0.66 -7.33 -22.63
CA PRO A 435 -1.41 -6.31 -21.91
C PRO A 435 -2.46 -6.94 -21.00
N HIS A 436 -2.48 -6.54 -19.73
CA HIS A 436 -3.40 -7.13 -18.78
C HIS A 436 -3.79 -6.15 -17.67
N SER A 437 -4.88 -6.45 -16.98
CA SER A 437 -5.36 -5.68 -15.84
C SER A 437 -5.99 -6.59 -14.79
N ALA A 438 -5.58 -6.41 -13.54
CA ALA A 438 -6.19 -7.08 -12.39
C ALA A 438 -7.43 -6.28 -11.95
N ARG A 439 -8.62 -6.63 -12.46
CA ARG A 439 -9.83 -5.86 -12.18
C ARG A 439 -10.15 -5.86 -10.67
N PRO A 440 -10.72 -4.76 -10.14
CA PRO A 440 -11.20 -4.74 -8.77
C PRO A 440 -12.41 -5.69 -8.59
N PRO A 441 -12.64 -6.19 -7.37
CA PRO A 441 -13.88 -6.88 -7.05
C PRO A 441 -15.10 -5.95 -7.14
N THR A 442 -16.29 -6.53 -7.14
CA THR A 442 -17.56 -5.77 -7.13
C THR A 442 -17.66 -4.79 -5.97
N GLY A 443 -18.37 -3.67 -6.17
CA GLY A 443 -18.62 -2.63 -5.15
C GLY A 443 -19.33 -3.12 -3.89
N THR A 444 -19.95 -4.30 -3.94
CA THR A 444 -20.61 -4.95 -2.78
C THR A 444 -19.70 -5.90 -2.01
N PHE A 445 -18.47 -6.14 -2.46
CA PHE A 445 -17.51 -6.99 -1.77
C PHE A 445 -16.68 -6.15 -0.78
N ASP A 446 -16.81 -6.46 0.51
CA ASP A 446 -16.19 -5.68 1.59
C ASP A 446 -14.72 -6.06 1.86
N GLY A 447 -14.24 -7.17 1.30
CA GLY A 447 -12.85 -7.62 1.43
C GLY A 447 -11.91 -7.05 0.37
N ALA A 448 -10.74 -7.67 0.25
CA ALA A 448 -9.79 -7.42 -0.82
C ALA A 448 -9.49 -8.69 -1.62
N ARG A 449 -9.12 -8.51 -2.88
CA ARG A 449 -8.53 -9.52 -3.75
C ARG A 449 -7.03 -9.59 -3.47
N TYR A 450 -6.54 -10.75 -3.09
CA TYR A 450 -5.14 -11.02 -2.82
C TYR A 450 -4.53 -11.79 -3.97
N THR A 451 -3.38 -11.33 -4.46
CA THR A 451 -2.64 -12.03 -5.50
C THR A 451 -1.18 -12.06 -5.14
N PHE A 452 -0.64 -13.26 -5.02
CA PHE A 452 0.79 -13.48 -4.96
C PHE A 452 1.32 -13.48 -6.39
N ALA A 453 2.23 -12.56 -6.70
CA ALA A 453 2.79 -12.36 -8.03
C ALA A 453 4.29 -12.64 -8.02
N VAL A 454 4.78 -13.31 -9.06
CA VAL A 454 6.20 -13.56 -9.27
C VAL A 454 6.52 -13.26 -10.73
N LYS A 455 7.43 -12.34 -10.97
CA LYS A 455 7.99 -12.11 -12.31
C LYS A 455 9.31 -12.85 -12.44
N VAL A 456 9.47 -13.59 -13.54
CA VAL A 456 10.66 -14.41 -13.80
C VAL A 456 11.34 -14.05 -15.12
N SER A 457 12.67 -14.03 -15.09
CA SER A 457 13.51 -13.83 -16.26
C SER A 457 14.32 -15.09 -16.55
N HIS A 458 14.75 -15.23 -17.80
CA HIS A 458 15.53 -16.39 -18.24
C HIS A 458 16.98 -16.22 -17.78
N THR A 459 17.44 -17.05 -16.84
CA THR A 459 18.70 -16.98 -16.08
C THR A 459 18.72 -16.02 -14.89
N ARG A 460 19.46 -16.41 -13.84
CA ARG A 460 19.73 -15.57 -12.65
C ARG A 460 20.38 -14.24 -13.01
N THR A 461 21.36 -14.23 -13.92
CA THR A 461 22.08 -13.01 -14.29
C THR A 461 21.15 -11.93 -14.84
N ARG A 462 20.21 -12.31 -15.72
CA ARG A 462 19.21 -11.36 -16.25
C ARG A 462 18.26 -10.87 -15.16
N ALA A 463 17.77 -11.78 -14.33
CA ALA A 463 16.92 -11.44 -13.21
C ALA A 463 17.60 -10.43 -12.27
N THR A 464 18.86 -10.66 -11.86
CA THR A 464 19.61 -9.72 -11.02
C THR A 464 19.84 -8.37 -11.71
N ALA A 465 20.18 -8.37 -13.00
CA ALA A 465 20.36 -7.13 -13.77
C ALA A 465 19.06 -6.31 -13.83
N LYS A 466 17.92 -6.97 -13.97
CA LYS A 466 16.60 -6.34 -13.99
C LYS A 466 16.20 -5.80 -12.61
N THR A 467 16.33 -6.59 -11.55
CA THR A 467 16.09 -6.12 -10.17
C THR A 467 16.97 -4.91 -9.85
N LEU A 468 18.24 -4.91 -10.26
CA LEU A 468 19.12 -3.76 -10.10
C LEU A 468 18.62 -2.54 -10.87
N ARG A 469 18.25 -2.70 -12.15
CA ARG A 469 17.71 -1.61 -12.97
C ARG A 469 16.50 -0.96 -12.30
N GLU A 470 15.53 -1.77 -11.87
CA GLU A 470 14.28 -1.29 -11.23
C GLU A 470 14.54 -0.66 -9.86
N SER A 471 15.45 -1.23 -9.06
CA SER A 471 15.83 -0.67 -7.77
C SER A 471 16.49 0.71 -7.93
N MET A 472 17.27 0.90 -9.00
CA MET A 472 17.94 2.17 -9.30
C MET A 472 16.98 3.29 -9.72
N GLU A 473 15.74 3.00 -10.11
CA GLU A 473 14.74 4.03 -10.47
C GLU A 473 14.22 4.82 -9.26
N SER A 474 14.46 4.30 -8.05
CA SER A 474 14.03 4.88 -6.78
C SER A 474 15.09 5.71 -6.06
N VAL A 475 16.33 5.76 -6.57
CA VAL A 475 17.45 6.45 -5.93
C VAL A 475 17.99 7.56 -6.84
N GLU A 476 18.57 8.60 -6.23
CA GLU A 476 19.32 9.59 -7.00
C GLU A 476 20.63 8.95 -7.51
N LEU A 477 20.87 9.11 -8.80
CA LEU A 477 22.02 8.54 -9.48
C LEU A 477 23.01 9.62 -9.85
N ASP A 478 24.29 9.37 -9.57
CA ASP A 478 25.40 10.11 -10.15
C ASP A 478 25.63 9.70 -11.62
N GLU A 479 26.64 10.29 -12.26
CA GLU A 479 26.96 10.01 -13.66
C GLU A 479 27.29 8.52 -13.89
N GLU A 480 27.97 7.86 -12.94
CA GLU A 480 28.30 6.44 -13.01
C GLU A 480 27.04 5.56 -12.90
N GLY A 481 26.14 5.89 -11.97
CA GLY A 481 24.85 5.23 -11.81
C GLY A 481 23.98 5.37 -13.06
N GLN A 482 23.95 6.55 -13.67
CA GLN A 482 23.18 6.78 -14.90
C GLN A 482 23.74 5.99 -16.09
N GLU A 483 25.07 5.91 -16.23
CA GLU A 483 25.71 5.07 -17.22
C GLU A 483 25.40 3.58 -16.97
N LEU A 484 25.45 3.12 -15.72
CA LEU A 484 25.09 1.74 -15.38
C LEU A 484 23.64 1.42 -15.77
N VAL A 485 22.67 2.29 -15.47
CA VAL A 485 21.27 2.11 -15.90
C VAL A 485 21.17 2.00 -17.42
N ASN A 486 21.89 2.84 -18.17
CA ASN A 486 21.93 2.75 -19.63
C ASN A 486 22.51 1.41 -20.10
N GLN A 487 23.58 0.92 -19.46
CA GLN A 487 24.14 -0.40 -19.78
C GLN A 487 23.19 -1.56 -19.48
N LEU A 488 22.43 -1.47 -18.38
CA LEU A 488 21.40 -2.45 -18.01
C LEU A 488 20.24 -2.44 -19.01
N ARG A 489 19.75 -1.25 -19.42
CA ARG A 489 18.72 -1.09 -20.46
C ARG A 489 19.16 -1.63 -21.82
N MET A 490 20.43 -1.44 -22.16
CA MET A 490 21.04 -1.97 -23.38
C MET A 490 21.43 -3.45 -23.27
N GLN A 491 20.98 -4.16 -22.23
CA GLN A 491 21.20 -5.59 -22.03
C GLN A 491 22.67 -6.01 -21.98
N LYS A 492 23.59 -5.09 -21.63
CA LYS A 492 25.04 -5.42 -21.58
C LYS A 492 25.37 -6.43 -20.49
N PHE A 493 24.51 -6.55 -19.48
CA PHE A 493 24.65 -7.47 -18.35
C PHE A 493 23.75 -8.70 -18.45
N ASP A 494 23.09 -8.95 -19.59
CA ASP A 494 22.25 -10.14 -19.79
C ASP A 494 23.02 -11.46 -19.75
N ARG A 495 24.36 -11.37 -19.87
CA ARG A 495 25.29 -12.49 -19.85
C ARG A 495 26.48 -12.13 -18.97
N PRO A 496 27.15 -13.14 -18.37
CA PRO A 496 28.40 -12.90 -17.64
C PRO A 496 29.42 -12.17 -18.52
N ARG A 497 29.93 -11.06 -18.00
CA ARG A 497 30.96 -10.23 -18.63
C ARG A 497 32.34 -10.62 -18.08
N ARG A 498 33.36 -10.63 -18.94
CA ARG A 498 34.74 -10.97 -18.54
C ARG A 498 35.50 -9.79 -17.94
N ASP A 499 35.04 -8.59 -18.23
CA ASP A 499 35.65 -7.32 -17.84
C ASP A 499 35.13 -6.78 -16.49
N VAL A 500 34.20 -7.50 -15.84
CA VAL A 500 33.68 -7.18 -14.51
C VAL A 500 33.73 -8.42 -13.61
N PRO A 501 33.86 -8.26 -12.28
CA PRO A 501 33.76 -9.37 -11.33
C PRO A 501 32.44 -10.14 -11.44
N ALA A 502 32.46 -11.44 -11.14
CA ALA A 502 31.28 -12.30 -11.24
C ALA A 502 30.15 -11.90 -10.29
N ASP A 503 30.49 -11.30 -9.15
CA ASP A 503 29.60 -10.80 -8.12
C ASP A 503 29.18 -9.34 -8.31
N PHE A 504 29.64 -8.67 -9.39
CA PHE A 504 29.41 -7.23 -9.62
C PHE A 504 27.93 -6.82 -9.48
N LEU A 505 27.02 -7.55 -10.15
CA LEU A 505 25.59 -7.25 -10.12
C LEU A 505 25.00 -7.45 -8.72
N ASP A 506 25.41 -8.51 -8.03
CA ASP A 506 24.94 -8.81 -6.68
C ASP A 506 25.43 -7.75 -5.68
N SER A 507 26.71 -7.36 -5.77
CA SER A 507 27.27 -6.29 -4.93
C SER A 507 26.60 -4.95 -5.19
N LYS A 508 26.34 -4.59 -6.46
CA LYS A 508 25.65 -3.34 -6.81
C LYS A 508 24.20 -3.33 -6.35
N LEU A 509 23.49 -4.45 -6.51
CA LEU A 509 22.12 -4.58 -6.00
C LEU A 509 22.06 -4.39 -4.48
N GLN A 510 22.94 -5.07 -3.73
CA GLN A 510 22.99 -4.89 -2.27
C GLN A 510 23.33 -3.45 -1.87
N GLN A 511 24.28 -2.81 -2.58
CA GLN A 511 24.59 -1.40 -2.36
C GLN A 511 23.37 -0.50 -2.59
N THR A 512 22.64 -0.68 -3.69
CA THR A 512 21.45 0.12 -4.02
C THR A 512 20.30 -0.10 -3.03
N LEU A 513 20.07 -1.35 -2.60
CA LEU A 513 19.04 -1.66 -1.60
C LEU A 513 19.37 -1.02 -0.24
N GLU A 514 20.63 -1.06 0.18
CA GLU A 514 21.09 -0.42 1.42
C GLU A 514 20.98 1.11 1.33
N GLN A 515 21.34 1.70 0.18
CA GLN A 515 21.16 3.13 -0.08
C GLN A 515 19.68 3.54 0.02
N SER A 516 18.78 2.75 -0.58
CA SER A 516 17.34 3.00 -0.50
C SER A 516 16.82 2.90 0.94
N LYS A 517 17.29 1.92 1.72
CA LYS A 517 16.95 1.77 3.14
C LYS A 517 17.40 2.97 3.97
N ASN A 518 18.64 3.42 3.77
CA ASN A 518 19.20 4.59 4.45
C ASN A 518 18.46 5.87 4.06
N PHE A 519 18.15 6.07 2.78
CA PHE A 519 17.36 7.22 2.32
C PHE A 519 15.98 7.29 2.99
N MET A 520 15.28 6.15 3.11
CA MET A 520 13.99 6.10 3.80
C MET A 520 14.11 6.42 5.30
N GLN A 521 15.19 5.96 5.94
CA GLN A 521 15.46 6.22 7.36
C GLN A 521 15.83 7.69 7.61
N GLU A 522 16.71 8.28 6.81
CA GLU A 522 17.06 9.70 6.85
C GLU A 522 15.84 10.58 6.59
N GLY A 523 14.98 10.20 5.63
CA GLY A 523 13.72 10.87 5.37
C GLY A 523 12.79 10.88 6.59
N ARG A 524 12.71 9.77 7.34
CA ARG A 524 11.95 9.69 8.60
C ARG A 524 12.52 10.62 9.66
N GLU A 525 13.83 10.55 9.88
CA GLU A 525 14.51 11.36 10.90
C GLU A 525 14.36 12.86 10.59
N ARG A 526 14.54 13.25 9.33
CA ARG A 526 14.34 14.65 8.91
C ARG A 526 12.90 15.11 9.07
N ALA A 527 11.92 14.27 8.72
CA ALA A 527 10.52 14.61 8.90
C ALA A 527 10.17 14.74 10.39
N GLU A 528 10.72 13.86 11.24
CA GLU A 528 10.60 13.95 12.69
C GLU A 528 11.23 15.25 13.22
N ASP A 529 12.42 15.63 12.76
CA ASP A 529 13.08 16.89 13.13
C ASP A 529 12.23 18.11 12.75
N ILE A 530 11.67 18.15 11.54
CA ILE A 530 10.79 19.26 11.10
C ILE A 530 9.54 19.33 12.00
N LEU A 531 8.95 18.17 12.36
CA LEU A 531 7.78 18.12 13.23
C LEU A 531 8.10 18.47 14.68
N MET A 532 9.34 18.23 15.15
CA MET A 532 9.82 18.50 16.52
C MET A 532 10.43 19.90 16.71
N ASN A 533 10.88 20.54 15.63
CA ASN A 533 11.53 21.84 15.71
C ASN A 533 10.54 22.90 16.17
N LYS A 534 10.67 23.24 17.45
CA LYS A 534 10.15 24.45 18.07
C LYS A 534 10.92 25.63 17.49
N VAL A 535 10.23 26.59 16.90
CA VAL A 535 10.81 27.92 16.70
C VAL A 535 10.75 28.67 18.02
#